data_AF-A0AAW7EC27-F1
#
_entry.id   AF-A0AAW7EC27-F1
#
_cell.length_a   1.000
_cell.length_b   1.000
_cell.length_c   1.000
_cell.angle_alpha   90.00
_cell.angle_beta   90.00
_cell.angle_gamma   90.00
#
_symmetry.space_group_name_H-M   'P 1'
#
loop_
_entity.id
_entity.type
_entity.pdbx_description
1 polymer ?
#
loop_
_entity_poly.entity_id
_entity_poly.type
_entity_poly.pdbx_seq_one_letter_code
_entity_poly.pdbx_strand_id
1 'polypeptide(L)' 'MNICIGGCWHGSKLLKNEERGYFLAKDKITGRATTYARSVLKVDKELYIFWIADNLNHLEANEKIKNYLDRLKG' A
#
# COMPACT_ATOMS: atom_id res chain seq x y z
N MET A 1 -3.01 -3.91 11.04
CA MET A 1 -1.68 -4.07 10.40
C MET A 1 -1.57 -3.09 9.22
N ASN A 2 -0.39 -2.53 8.92
CA ASN A 2 -0.18 -1.65 7.74
C ASN A 2 0.59 -2.41 6.66
N ILE A 3 0.04 -2.46 5.44
CA ILE A 3 0.62 -3.18 4.30
C ILE A 3 0.72 -2.25 3.10
N CYS A 4 1.88 -2.15 2.48
CA CYS A 4 2.04 -1.39 1.24
C CYS A 4 1.89 -2.33 0.03
N ILE A 5 1.05 -1.95 -0.92
CA ILE A 5 0.77 -2.70 -2.15
C ILE A 5 1.27 -1.88 -3.33
N GLY A 6 2.32 -2.37 -3.99
CA GLY A 6 2.93 -1.72 -5.15
C GLY A 6 4.00 -0.68 -4.81
N GLY A 7 4.60 -0.14 -5.87
CA GLY A 7 5.69 0.84 -5.82
C GLY A 7 6.97 0.33 -5.12
N CYS A 8 7.92 1.25 -4.89
CA CYS A 8 9.24 0.95 -4.35
C CYS A 8 9.33 1.19 -2.83
N TRP A 9 8.32 0.81 -2.03
CA TRP A 9 8.30 1.13 -0.59
C TRP A 9 9.59 0.72 0.15
N HIS A 10 10.10 -0.49 -0.09
CA HIS A 10 11.28 -1.05 0.58
C HIS A 10 12.60 -0.26 0.37
N GLY A 11 12.65 0.64 -0.62
CA GLY A 11 13.78 1.52 -0.88
C GLY A 11 13.44 3.01 -0.79
N SER A 12 12.22 3.35 -0.38
CA SER A 12 11.73 4.73 -0.43
C SER A 12 11.95 5.50 0.87
N LYS A 13 12.07 6.82 0.75
CA LYS A 13 12.00 7.76 1.87
C LYS A 13 10.59 8.36 1.93
N LEU A 14 9.97 8.33 3.11
CA LEU A 14 8.72 9.05 3.35
C LEU A 14 8.97 10.56 3.17
N LEU A 15 8.25 11.18 2.23
CA LEU A 15 8.35 12.62 1.97
C LEU A 15 7.26 13.41 2.68
N LYS A 16 6.03 12.89 2.66
CA LYS A 16 4.87 13.52 3.29
C LYS A 16 3.97 12.43 3.84
N ASN A 17 3.55 12.58 5.09
CA ASN A 17 2.48 11.78 5.66
C ASN A 17 1.29 12.70 5.86
N GLU A 18 0.25 12.58 5.02
CA GLU A 18 -1.01 13.25 5.34
C GLU A 18 -1.80 12.33 6.26
N GLU A 19 -1.98 12.77 7.50
CA GLU A 19 -2.48 11.98 8.64
C GLU A 19 -3.83 11.25 8.45
N ARG A 20 -4.49 11.34 7.28
CA ARG A 20 -5.85 10.83 7.11
C ARG A 20 -6.18 10.04 5.84
N GLY A 21 -5.35 10.01 4.81
CA GLY A 21 -5.80 9.38 3.55
C GLY A 21 -4.74 8.94 2.56
N TYR A 22 -3.55 9.51 2.60
CA TYR A 22 -2.47 9.10 1.71
C TYR A 22 -1.11 9.52 2.27
N PHE A 23 -0.05 8.91 1.78
CA PHE A 23 1.31 9.40 2.00
C PHE A 23 2.09 9.42 0.68
N LEU A 24 3.12 10.25 0.62
CA LEU A 24 4.03 10.33 -0.51
C LEU A 24 5.38 9.74 -0.11
N ALA A 25 5.87 8.79 -0.90
CA ALA A 25 7.18 8.21 -0.72
C ALA A 25 8.02 8.41 -1.99
N LYS A 26 9.32 8.66 -1.82
CA LYS A 26 10.27 8.84 -2.91
C LYS A 26 11.27 7.71 -2.91
N ASP A 27 11.34 7.00 -4.02
CA ASP A 27 12.35 5.99 -4.26
C ASP A 27 13.74 6.64 -4.23
N LYS A 28 14.63 6.11 -3.39
CA LYS A 28 16.00 6.63 -3.25
C LYS A 28 16.88 6.32 -4.45
N ILE A 29 16.56 5.28 -5.22
CA ILE A 29 17.34 4.82 -6.37
C ILE A 29 16.93 5.60 -7.61
N THR A 30 15.64 5.61 -7.93
CA THR A 30 15.14 6.25 -9.16
C THR A 30 14.81 7.73 -8.97
N GLY A 31 14.70 8.19 -7.71
CA GLY A 31 14.24 9.54 -7.40
C GLY A 31 12.76 9.79 -7.69
N ARG A 32 11.99 8.76 -8.10
CA ARG A 32 10.57 8.89 -8.41
C ARG A 32 9.74 8.94 -7.14
N ALA A 33 8.77 9.84 -7.12
CA ALA A 33 7.77 9.90 -6.05
C ALA A 33 6.56 9.04 -6.42
N THR A 34 6.01 8.34 -5.44
CA THR A 34 4.83 7.48 -5.54
C THR A 34 3.88 7.85 -4.42
N THR A 35 2.63 8.10 -4.79
CA THR A 35 1.57 8.38 -3.81
C THR A 35 0.93 7.07 -3.40
N TYR A 36 0.71 6.90 -2.12
CA TYR A 36 0.07 5.72 -1.56
C TYR A 36 -1.26 6.10 -0.93
N ALA A 37 -2.37 5.64 -1.50
CA ALA A 37 -3.71 5.86 -0.98
C ALA A 37 -4.06 4.84 0.11
N ARG A 38 -4.70 5.30 1.18
CA ARG A 38 -5.15 4.46 2.28
C ARG A 38 -6.44 3.73 1.90
N SER A 39 -6.44 2.42 2.05
CA SER A 39 -7.60 1.55 1.96
C SER A 39 -7.70 0.71 3.23
N VAL A 40 -8.87 0.68 3.85
CA VAL A 40 -9.10 -0.05 5.09
C VAL A 40 -10.06 -1.19 4.80
N LEU A 41 -9.62 -2.41 5.06
CA LEU A 41 -10.41 -3.61 4.84
C LEU A 41 -10.58 -4.35 6.17
N LYS A 42 -11.82 -4.70 6.50
CA LYS A 42 -12.11 -5.58 7.64
C LYS A 42 -12.31 -6.99 7.12
N VAL A 43 -11.51 -7.93 7.64
CA VAL A 43 -11.60 -9.35 7.29
C VAL A 43 -11.81 -10.11 8.59
N ASP A 44 -12.93 -10.81 8.69
CA ASP A 44 -13.37 -11.49 9.90
C ASP A 44 -13.43 -10.55 11.12
N LYS A 45 -12.52 -10.72 12.09
CA LYS A 45 -12.42 -9.88 13.30
C LYS A 45 -11.25 -8.89 13.26
N GLU A 46 -10.47 -8.87 12.18
CA GLU A 46 -9.26 -8.06 12.07
C GLU A 46 -9.39 -6.93 11.06
N LEU A 47 -8.63 -5.87 11.30
CA LEU A 47 -8.60 -4.67 10.47
C LEU A 47 -7.23 -4.50 9.81
N TYR A 48 -7.25 -4.50 8.48
CA TYR A 48 -6.08 -4.37 7.62
C TYR A 48 -6.09 -2.99 6.96
N ILE A 49 -4.97 -2.29 7.05
CA ILE A 49 -4.75 -1.01 6.40
C ILE A 49 -3.79 -1.25 5.24
N PHE A 50 -4.31 -1.14 4.02
CA PHE A 50 -3.54 -1.23 2.79
C PHE A 50 -3.21 0.17 2.29
N TRP A 51 -1.97 0.37 1.89
CA TRP A 51 -1.47 1.57 1.27
C TRP A 51 -1.17 1.22 -0.18
N ILE A 52 -2.01 1.69 -1.10
CA ILE A 52 -2.00 1.28 -2.51
C ILE A 52 -1.31 2.36 -3.33
N ALA A 53 -0.26 1.98 -4.04
CA ALA A 53 0.46 2.90 -4.91
C ALA A 53 -0.42 3.39 -6.07
N ASP A 54 -0.34 4.68 -6.38
CA ASP A 54 -1.08 5.35 -7.47
C ASP A 54 -0.71 4.82 -8.86
N ASN A 55 0.47 4.24 -9.01
CA ASN A 55 0.93 3.61 -10.24
C ASN A 55 0.37 2.20 -10.46
N LEU A 56 -0.39 1.66 -9.51
CA LEU A 56 -1.01 0.35 -9.61
C LEU A 56 -2.47 0.51 -10.04
N ASN A 57 -2.92 -0.27 -11.02
CA ASN A 57 -4.33 -0.23 -11.39
C ASN A 57 -5.20 -0.95 -10.34
N HIS A 58 -6.51 -0.66 -10.35
CA HIS A 58 -7.45 -1.23 -9.36
C HIS A 58 -7.53 -2.77 -9.38
N LEU A 59 -7.40 -3.39 -10.56
CA LEU A 59 -7.47 -4.84 -10.69
C LEU A 59 -6.25 -5.50 -10.05
N GLU A 60 -5.05 -5.03 -10.40
CA GLU A 60 -3.78 -5.50 -9.83
C GLU A 60 -3.72 -5.29 -8.31
N ALA A 61 -4.21 -4.14 -7.83
CA ALA A 61 -4.29 -3.85 -6.40
C ALA A 61 -5.16 -4.89 -5.68
N ASN A 62 -6.36 -5.16 -6.23
CA ASN A 62 -7.29 -6.12 -5.67
C ASN A 62 -6.72 -7.54 -5.67
N GLU A 63 -6.06 -7.97 -6.76
CA GLU A 63 -5.42 -9.28 -6.82
C GLU A 63 -4.31 -9.43 -5.77
N LYS A 64 -3.46 -8.41 -5.61
CA LYS A 64 -2.40 -8.43 -4.57
C LYS A 64 -2.97 -8.46 -3.17
N ILE A 65 -4.01 -7.67 -2.89
CA ILE A 65 -4.70 -7.66 -1.58
C ILE A 65 -5.33 -9.04 -1.31
N LYS A 66 -6.05 -9.61 -2.29
CA LYS A 66 -6.65 -10.94 -2.18
C LYS A 66 -5.59 -12.01 -1.90
N ASN A 67 -4.49 -12.02 -2.66
CA ASN A 67 -3.39 -12.97 -2.46
C ASN A 67 -2.73 -12.82 -1.08
N TYR A 68 -2.61 -11.60 -0.56
CA TYR A 68 -2.11 -11.36 0.79
C TYR A 68 -3.03 -11.94 1.86
N LEU A 69 -4.34 -11.70 1.73
CA LEU A 69 -5.34 -12.22 2.67
C LEU A 69 -5.48 -13.74 2.61
N ASP A 70 -5.37 -14.33 1.42
CA ASP A 70 -5.41 -15.78 1.22
C ASP A 70 -4.25 -16.46 1.96
N ARG A 71 -3.05 -15.90 1.87
CA ARG A 71 -1.85 -16.37 2.60
C ARG A 71 -1.95 -16.26 4.12
N LEU A 72 -2.80 -15.37 4.64
CA LEU A 72 -3.03 -15.25 6.07
C LEU A 72 -4.03 -16.29 6.60
N LYS A 73 -4.84 -16.86 5.71
CA LYS A 73 -5.82 -17.91 6.02
C LYS A 73 -5.25 -19.33 5.86
N GLY A 74 -4.10 -19.46 5.19
CA GLY A 74 -3.40 -20.72 4.96
C GLY A 74 -2.47 -21.14 6.09
#